data_AF-A0AAD7WDS8-F1
#
_entry.id   AF-A0AAD7WDS8-F1
#
_cell.length_a   1.000
_cell.length_b   1.000
_cell.length_c   1.000
_cell.angle_alpha   90.00
_cell.angle_beta   90.00
_cell.angle_gamma   90.00
#
_symmetry.space_group_name_H-M   'P 1'
#
loop_
_entity.id
_entity.type
_entity.pdbx_description
1 polymer ?
#
loop_
_entity_poly.entity_id
_entity_poly.type
_entity_poly.pdbx_seq_one_letter_code
_entity_poly.pdbx_strand_id
1 'polypeptide(L)'
;MDREEQREKWKKTYTFIHCLLFYLTLCTALGQVGGRSNQANTCQGDEFKSKKGHCCNKCPPGFRLQAECPAFPFRSNCTTCPLGYFQDQTNNYENCWRCKKCKPDKFEKVFQNCTNIKNTECGCEDGYEKTAINDYTLECKKVSKNSEHYLSFVVAMAYSAAVTAVVIGFIIYKIHRRCQSKSTGLPTSSPTENATEPFIISHATRVESSGQESDFQVSPSVLVRREPVRLPDCVPKEFELYEFIYFVLDLVPADRFKELVRRLGISERSIERAEIDHRSFKDVQYEMLKVWGESGGRGAGGTLSRRLFLELVDRLREMGLRVCVEAIEEKYGIQ
;
A
#
# COMPACT_ATOMS: atom_id res chain seq x y z
N MET A 1 -85.58 -2.79 -40.07
CA MET A 1 -84.23 -2.37 -40.48
C MET A 1 -83.30 -2.65 -39.31
N ASP A 2 -82.53 -3.76 -39.30
CA ASP A 2 -81.37 -3.87 -38.37
C ASP A 2 -80.49 -5.14 -38.49
N ARG A 3 -80.78 -6.10 -39.38
CA ARG A 3 -79.95 -7.33 -39.49
C ARG A 3 -78.96 -7.35 -40.64
N GLU A 4 -79.25 -6.67 -41.75
CA GLU A 4 -78.38 -6.64 -42.92
C GLU A 4 -77.30 -5.56 -42.80
N GLU A 5 -77.64 -4.39 -42.24
CA GLU A 5 -76.66 -3.33 -41.98
C GLU A 5 -75.61 -3.76 -40.93
N GLN A 6 -76.03 -4.50 -39.89
CA GLN A 6 -75.13 -5.07 -38.90
C GLN A 6 -74.22 -6.15 -39.51
N ARG A 7 -74.73 -6.97 -40.42
CA ARG A 7 -73.94 -8.01 -41.10
C ARG A 7 -72.86 -7.40 -42.00
N GLU A 8 -73.17 -6.30 -42.69
CA GLU A 8 -72.19 -5.58 -43.52
C GLU A 8 -71.16 -4.81 -42.68
N LYS A 9 -71.56 -4.26 -41.52
CA LYS A 9 -70.62 -3.69 -40.55
C LYS A 9 -69.66 -4.75 -40.01
N TRP A 10 -70.17 -5.92 -39.59
CA TRP A 10 -69.34 -7.03 -39.10
C TRP A 10 -68.37 -7.57 -40.15
N LYS A 11 -68.79 -7.68 -41.42
CA LYS A 11 -67.88 -8.05 -42.51
C LYS A 11 -66.76 -7.02 -42.67
N LYS A 12 -67.07 -5.72 -42.72
CA LYS A 12 -66.06 -4.66 -42.85
C LYS A 12 -65.08 -4.64 -41.68
N THR A 13 -65.57 -4.81 -40.45
CA THR A 13 -64.72 -4.86 -39.25
C THR A 13 -63.86 -6.13 -39.24
N TYR A 14 -64.40 -7.28 -39.63
CA TYR A 14 -63.66 -8.54 -39.72
C TYR A 14 -62.57 -8.48 -40.79
N THR A 15 -62.86 -7.92 -41.97
CA THR A 15 -61.87 -7.73 -43.03
C THR A 15 -60.79 -6.74 -42.60
N PHE A 16 -61.14 -5.67 -41.89
CA PHE A 16 -60.17 -4.70 -41.37
C PHE A 16 -59.23 -5.31 -40.33
N ILE A 17 -59.76 -6.11 -39.40
CA ILE A 17 -58.97 -6.83 -38.41
C ILE A 17 -58.04 -7.86 -39.08
N HIS A 18 -58.54 -8.61 -40.07
CA HIS A 18 -57.70 -9.55 -40.83
C HIS A 18 -56.60 -8.84 -41.62
N CYS A 19 -56.88 -7.69 -42.24
CA CYS A 19 -55.87 -6.88 -42.90
C CYS A 19 -54.84 -6.31 -41.90
N LEU A 20 -55.26 -5.87 -40.70
CA LEU A 20 -54.36 -5.40 -39.65
C LEU A 20 -53.45 -6.52 -39.13
N LEU A 21 -54.01 -7.71 -38.88
CA LEU A 21 -53.24 -8.88 -38.47
C LEU A 21 -52.29 -9.36 -39.59
N PHE A 22 -52.73 -9.31 -40.85
CA PHE A 22 -51.89 -9.61 -42.00
C PHE A 22 -50.77 -8.58 -42.17
N TYR A 23 -51.04 -7.30 -41.93
CA TYR A 23 -50.05 -6.24 -41.98
C TYR A 23 -49.05 -6.32 -40.81
N LEU A 24 -49.51 -6.65 -39.61
CA LEU A 24 -48.66 -6.87 -38.44
C LEU A 24 -47.77 -8.10 -38.61
N THR A 25 -48.27 -9.18 -39.23
CA THR A 25 -47.47 -10.37 -39.57
C THR A 25 -46.50 -10.12 -40.74
N LEU A 26 -46.87 -9.26 -41.71
CA LEU A 26 -45.93 -8.79 -42.74
C LEU A 26 -44.83 -7.89 -42.14
N CYS A 27 -45.16 -7.05 -41.16
CA CYS A 27 -44.19 -6.22 -40.45
C CYS A 27 -43.21 -7.04 -39.60
N THR A 28 -43.62 -8.19 -39.04
CA THR A 28 -42.68 -9.10 -38.35
C THR A 28 -41.84 -9.92 -39.33
N ALA A 29 -42.39 -10.28 -40.50
CA ALA A 29 -41.65 -10.97 -41.56
C ALA A 29 -40.65 -10.07 -42.31
N LEU A 30 -40.92 -8.76 -42.42
CA LEU A 30 -40.02 -7.76 -43.01
C LEU A 30 -39.17 -7.02 -41.96
N GLY A 31 -39.53 -7.11 -40.68
CA GLY A 31 -38.83 -6.51 -39.55
C GLY A 31 -37.65 -7.33 -39.01
N GLN A 32 -37.25 -8.41 -39.68
CA GLN A 32 -36.06 -9.20 -39.34
C GLN A 32 -35.11 -9.36 -40.54
N VAL A 33 -34.75 -8.25 -41.16
CA VAL A 33 -33.33 -8.04 -41.45
C VAL A 33 -32.80 -7.12 -40.36
N GLY A 34 -32.77 -7.66 -39.15
CA GLY A 34 -31.79 -7.25 -38.16
C GLY A 34 -30.44 -7.53 -38.78
N GLY A 35 -29.95 -6.55 -39.55
CA GLY A 35 -28.58 -6.48 -40.03
C GLY A 35 -27.70 -6.87 -38.87
N ARG A 36 -27.11 -8.04 -39.01
CA ARG A 36 -26.19 -8.70 -38.11
C ARG A 36 -25.28 -7.64 -37.49
N SER A 37 -25.60 -7.31 -36.23
CA SER A 37 -24.67 -6.82 -35.23
C SER A 37 -23.52 -5.98 -35.79
N ASN A 38 -23.70 -4.66 -35.90
CA ASN A 38 -22.58 -3.74 -35.67
C ASN A 38 -22.23 -3.77 -34.17
N GLN A 39 -21.85 -4.95 -33.67
CA GLN A 39 -21.37 -5.27 -32.33
C GLN A 39 -20.33 -6.39 -32.58
N ALA A 40 -19.04 -6.23 -32.36
CA ALA A 40 -18.34 -5.20 -31.61
C ALA A 40 -16.95 -4.97 -32.23
N ASN A 41 -16.50 -3.71 -32.27
CA ASN A 41 -15.10 -3.38 -32.57
C ASN A 41 -14.13 -3.79 -31.42
N THR A 42 -14.59 -4.58 -30.46
CA THR A 42 -13.87 -4.97 -29.26
C THR A 42 -13.79 -6.49 -29.19
N CYS A 43 -12.58 -7.02 -29.25
CA CYS A 43 -12.30 -8.43 -29.01
C CYS A 43 -12.64 -8.83 -27.57
N GLN A 44 -12.97 -10.09 -27.34
CA GLN A 44 -13.25 -10.61 -26.00
C GLN A 44 -11.96 -10.64 -25.14
N GLY A 45 -12.08 -10.82 -23.82
CA GLY A 45 -10.95 -10.65 -22.89
C GLY A 45 -9.75 -11.59 -23.16
N ASP A 46 -10.01 -12.79 -23.64
CA ASP A 46 -9.02 -13.80 -24.04
C ASP A 46 -8.53 -13.64 -25.50
N GLU A 47 -9.01 -12.62 -26.20
CA GLU A 47 -8.66 -12.30 -27.58
C GLU A 47 -7.88 -10.97 -27.66
N PHE A 48 -7.20 -10.77 -28.79
CA PHE A 48 -6.53 -9.53 -29.14
C PHE A 48 -6.81 -9.16 -30.59
N LYS A 49 -6.69 -7.89 -30.91
CA LYS A 49 -6.88 -7.39 -32.27
C LYS A 49 -5.64 -7.63 -33.12
N SER A 50 -5.78 -8.41 -34.18
CA SER A 50 -4.74 -8.65 -35.19
C SER A 50 -4.41 -7.38 -35.97
N LYS A 51 -3.23 -7.35 -36.60
CA LYS A 51 -2.83 -6.32 -37.58
C LYS A 51 -3.84 -6.16 -38.72
N LYS A 52 -4.57 -7.21 -39.09
CA LYS A 52 -5.61 -7.17 -40.13
C LYS A 52 -6.98 -6.72 -39.61
N GLY A 53 -7.09 -6.40 -38.33
CA GLY A 53 -8.30 -5.84 -37.73
C GLY A 53 -9.31 -6.84 -37.18
N HIS A 54 -9.13 -8.15 -37.40
CA HIS A 54 -9.95 -9.20 -36.80
C HIS A 54 -9.41 -9.65 -35.43
N CYS A 55 -10.22 -10.37 -34.65
CA CYS A 55 -9.83 -10.87 -33.34
C CYS A 55 -9.16 -12.25 -33.42
N CYS A 56 -8.10 -12.43 -32.64
CA CYS A 56 -7.37 -13.68 -32.50
C CYS A 56 -7.23 -14.04 -31.02
N ASN A 57 -7.21 -15.34 -30.69
CA ASN A 57 -6.98 -15.78 -29.31
C ASN A 57 -5.55 -15.47 -28.85
N LYS A 58 -5.41 -15.10 -27.58
CA LYS A 58 -4.12 -14.96 -26.91
C LYS A 58 -3.46 -16.34 -26.66
N CYS A 59 -2.16 -16.33 -26.46
CA CYS A 59 -1.37 -17.49 -26.04
C CYS A 59 -1.45 -17.68 -24.53
N PRO A 60 -1.52 -18.93 -24.04
CA PRO A 60 -1.57 -19.22 -22.61
C PRO A 60 -0.22 -18.95 -21.91
N PRO A 61 -0.18 -18.90 -20.56
CA PRO A 61 1.06 -18.86 -19.80
C PRO A 61 2.01 -19.98 -20.24
N GLY A 62 3.31 -19.68 -20.32
CA GLY A 62 4.32 -20.61 -20.82
C GLY A 62 4.58 -20.53 -22.32
N PHE A 63 3.79 -19.75 -23.05
CA PHE A 63 3.86 -19.63 -24.50
C PHE A 63 3.93 -18.17 -24.97
N ARG A 64 4.65 -17.95 -26.07
CA ARG A 64 4.70 -16.68 -26.83
C ARG A 64 3.99 -16.82 -28.16
N LEU A 65 3.57 -15.69 -28.71
CA LEU A 65 3.00 -15.61 -30.05
C LEU A 65 4.08 -15.82 -31.11
N GLN A 66 3.94 -16.89 -31.90
CA GLN A 66 4.80 -17.13 -33.07
C GLN A 66 4.20 -16.51 -34.33
N ALA A 67 2.87 -16.61 -34.50
CA ALA A 67 2.16 -15.97 -35.59
C ALA A 67 0.70 -15.68 -35.22
N GLU A 68 0.18 -14.56 -35.70
CA GLU A 68 -1.23 -14.20 -35.57
C GLU A 68 -2.13 -15.18 -36.34
N CYS A 69 -3.38 -15.30 -35.90
CA CYS A 69 -4.35 -16.14 -36.59
C CYS A 69 -4.66 -15.57 -38.01
N PRO A 70 -4.73 -16.42 -39.05
CA PRO A 70 -4.88 -15.94 -40.43
C PRO A 70 -6.22 -15.25 -40.69
N ALA A 71 -7.30 -15.76 -40.09
CA ALA A 71 -8.66 -15.23 -40.10
C ALA A 71 -9.50 -15.89 -38.98
N PHE A 72 -10.68 -15.38 -38.68
CA PHE A 72 -11.66 -16.10 -37.87
C PHE A 72 -12.17 -17.35 -38.62
N PRO A 73 -12.35 -18.53 -37.99
CA PRO A 73 -12.22 -18.88 -36.57
C PRO A 73 -10.87 -19.56 -36.21
N PHE A 74 -9.82 -19.34 -37.00
CA PHE A 74 -8.53 -19.99 -36.77
C PHE A 74 -7.85 -19.45 -35.51
N ARG A 75 -7.02 -20.29 -34.89
CA ARG A 75 -6.25 -19.92 -33.70
C ARG A 75 -4.89 -19.32 -34.04
N SER A 76 -4.40 -18.46 -33.16
CA SER A 76 -3.03 -17.97 -33.17
C SER A 76 -2.04 -19.12 -33.02
N ASN A 77 -0.88 -19.01 -33.66
CA ASN A 77 0.21 -19.95 -33.47
C ASN A 77 1.03 -19.53 -32.25
N CYS A 78 1.07 -20.38 -31.23
CA CYS A 78 1.76 -20.16 -29.97
C CYS A 78 2.87 -21.20 -29.79
N THR A 79 4.04 -20.77 -29.37
CA THR A 79 5.19 -21.66 -29.12
C THR A 79 5.70 -21.49 -27.70
N THR A 80 6.30 -22.52 -27.12
CA THR A 80 6.76 -22.49 -25.72
C THR A 80 7.85 -21.44 -25.52
N CYS A 81 7.91 -20.86 -24.32
CA CYS A 81 9.03 -20.01 -23.96
C CYS A 81 10.33 -20.83 -23.95
N PRO A 82 11.40 -20.31 -24.59
CA PRO A 82 12.70 -20.98 -24.59
C PRO A 82 13.32 -21.00 -23.18
N LEU A 83 14.31 -21.88 -22.98
CA LEU A 83 15.01 -21.97 -21.70
C LEU A 83 15.60 -20.63 -21.25
N GLY A 84 15.41 -20.30 -19.98
CA GLY A 84 15.80 -19.00 -19.41
C GLY A 84 14.80 -17.87 -19.65
N TYR A 85 13.63 -18.16 -20.21
CA TYR A 85 12.53 -17.22 -20.38
C TYR A 85 11.21 -17.79 -19.84
N PHE A 86 10.33 -16.91 -19.39
CA PHE A 86 9.04 -17.25 -18.81
C PHE A 86 7.91 -16.33 -19.29
N GLN A 87 6.68 -16.78 -19.13
CA GLN A 87 5.47 -16.00 -19.35
C GLN A 87 4.38 -16.49 -18.39
N ASP A 88 3.96 -15.64 -17.46
CA ASP A 88 3.04 -15.97 -16.37
C ASP A 88 1.57 -15.69 -16.71
N GLN A 89 1.33 -14.88 -17.74
CA GLN A 89 -0.01 -14.46 -18.15
C GLN A 89 -0.39 -14.85 -19.58
N THR A 90 -1.70 -14.89 -19.82
CA THR A 90 -2.26 -15.01 -21.17
C THR A 90 -1.91 -13.76 -21.98
N ASN A 91 -1.26 -13.93 -23.13
CA ASN A 91 -0.55 -12.84 -23.80
C ASN A 91 -0.60 -12.92 -25.33
N ASN A 92 -0.24 -11.83 -25.99
CA ASN A 92 -0.04 -11.75 -27.44
C ASN A 92 1.37 -11.25 -27.80
N TYR A 93 2.34 -11.47 -26.91
CA TYR A 93 3.71 -11.00 -27.09
C TYR A 93 4.50 -11.99 -27.93
N GLU A 94 5.29 -11.47 -28.88
CA GLU A 94 6.21 -12.29 -29.68
C GLU A 94 7.39 -12.82 -28.86
N ASN A 95 7.70 -12.17 -27.73
CA ASN A 95 8.83 -12.52 -26.85
C ASN A 95 8.36 -12.87 -25.44
N CYS A 96 9.05 -13.81 -24.80
CA CYS A 96 8.87 -14.12 -23.38
C CYS A 96 9.76 -13.22 -22.51
N TRP A 97 9.46 -13.15 -21.22
CA TRP A 97 10.26 -12.41 -20.24
C TRP A 97 11.52 -13.17 -19.89
N ARG A 98 12.66 -12.50 -19.84
CA ARG A 98 13.91 -13.13 -19.41
C ARG A 98 13.85 -13.44 -17.91
N CYS A 99 14.24 -14.64 -17.52
CA CYS A 99 14.33 -15.02 -16.12
C CYS A 99 15.39 -14.20 -15.37
N LYS A 100 15.04 -13.76 -14.16
CA LYS A 100 15.94 -13.05 -13.26
C LYS A 100 17.12 -13.95 -12.92
N LYS A 101 18.32 -13.37 -12.88
CA LYS A 101 19.51 -14.02 -12.32
C LYS A 101 19.72 -13.50 -10.91
N CYS A 102 19.85 -14.41 -9.95
CA CYS A 102 20.21 -14.05 -8.58
C CYS A 102 21.66 -13.60 -8.55
N LYS A 103 21.97 -12.62 -7.70
CA LYS A 103 23.29 -11.98 -7.61
C LYS A 103 24.08 -12.54 -6.43
N PRO A 104 25.07 -13.43 -6.64
CA PRO A 104 25.90 -13.97 -5.56
C PRO A 104 26.67 -12.85 -4.84
N ASP A 105 27.12 -11.82 -5.58
CA ASP A 105 27.80 -10.65 -5.02
C ASP A 105 26.93 -9.84 -4.03
N LYS A 106 25.61 -10.10 -3.99
CA LYS A 106 24.66 -9.51 -3.06
C LYS A 106 24.07 -10.54 -2.08
N PHE A 107 24.73 -11.68 -1.92
CA PHE A 107 24.29 -12.78 -1.05
C PHE A 107 22.89 -13.31 -1.42
N GLU A 108 22.52 -13.23 -2.71
CA GLU A 108 21.30 -13.85 -3.23
C GLU A 108 21.60 -15.24 -3.78
N LYS A 109 20.81 -16.23 -3.34
CA LYS A 109 20.79 -17.60 -3.88
C LYS A 109 19.49 -17.89 -4.62
N VAL A 110 19.55 -18.80 -5.58
CA VAL A 110 18.33 -19.30 -6.25
C VAL A 110 17.53 -20.11 -5.24
N PHE A 111 16.34 -19.62 -4.89
CA PHE A 111 15.40 -20.32 -4.02
C PHE A 111 14.47 -21.21 -4.85
N GLN A 112 13.98 -20.68 -5.97
CA GLN A 112 13.23 -21.45 -6.96
C GLN A 112 13.76 -21.19 -8.37
N ASN A 113 13.96 -22.28 -9.11
CA ASN A 113 14.39 -22.22 -10.50
C ASN A 113 13.30 -21.62 -11.40
N CYS A 114 13.74 -20.91 -12.43
CA CYS A 114 12.88 -20.42 -13.49
C CYS A 114 12.27 -21.58 -14.29
N THR A 115 11.00 -21.42 -14.66
CA THR A 115 10.27 -22.31 -15.57
C THR A 115 9.73 -21.48 -16.74
N ASN A 116 9.12 -22.12 -17.73
CA ASN A 116 8.47 -21.38 -18.82
C ASN A 116 7.27 -20.54 -18.34
N ILE A 117 6.69 -20.82 -17.18
CA ILE A 117 5.53 -20.10 -16.62
C ILE A 117 5.88 -19.18 -15.45
N LYS A 118 7.02 -19.39 -14.78
CA LYS A 118 7.38 -18.70 -13.54
C LYS A 118 8.81 -18.19 -13.58
N ASN A 119 9.00 -16.95 -13.12
CA ASN A 119 10.33 -16.36 -12.98
C ASN A 119 11.18 -17.09 -11.92
N THR A 120 12.49 -16.87 -11.96
CA THR A 120 13.41 -17.24 -10.89
C THR A 120 13.06 -16.48 -9.61
N GLU A 121 12.95 -17.18 -8.48
CA GLU A 121 12.82 -16.55 -7.17
C GLU A 121 14.17 -16.58 -6.46
N CYS A 122 14.65 -15.38 -6.08
CA CYS A 122 15.89 -15.22 -5.34
C CYS A 122 15.60 -15.10 -3.84
N GLY A 123 16.32 -15.88 -3.05
CA GLY A 123 16.35 -15.82 -1.60
C GLY A 123 17.71 -15.30 -1.10
N CYS A 124 17.81 -15.00 0.19
CA CYS A 124 19.09 -14.66 0.80
C CYS A 124 19.85 -15.93 1.19
N GLU A 125 21.18 -15.86 1.15
CA GLU A 125 22.05 -16.90 1.69
C GLU A 125 21.84 -17.09 3.19
N ASP A 126 22.31 -18.23 3.71
CA ASP A 126 22.11 -18.58 5.11
C ASP A 126 22.84 -17.58 6.02
N GLY A 127 22.14 -17.07 7.03
CA GLY A 127 22.65 -15.99 7.88
C GLY A 127 22.41 -14.58 7.32
N TYR A 128 21.72 -14.44 6.19
CA TYR A 128 21.27 -13.17 5.63
C TYR A 128 19.74 -13.11 5.55
N GLU A 129 19.18 -11.91 5.77
CA GLU A 129 17.74 -11.66 5.75
C GLU A 129 17.39 -10.52 4.78
N LYS A 130 16.24 -10.64 4.11
CA LYS A 130 15.74 -9.62 3.19
C LYS A 130 15.33 -8.38 3.97
N THR A 131 16.04 -7.30 3.76
CA THR A 131 15.71 -5.97 4.29
C THR A 131 15.26 -5.08 3.14
N ALA A 132 14.18 -4.33 3.33
CA ALA A 132 13.77 -3.31 2.36
C ALA A 132 14.74 -2.12 2.39
N ILE A 133 15.31 -1.80 1.24
CA ILE A 133 16.03 -0.55 1.02
C ILE A 133 15.05 0.58 0.70
N ASN A 134 14.03 0.26 -0.11
CA ASN A 134 12.92 1.11 -0.50
C ASN A 134 11.70 0.21 -0.81
N ASP A 135 10.57 0.80 -1.21
CA ASP A 135 9.32 0.08 -1.50
C ASP A 135 9.42 -1.04 -2.56
N TYR A 136 10.50 -1.07 -3.36
CA TYR A 136 10.66 -1.99 -4.49
C TYR A 136 11.95 -2.81 -4.48
N THR A 137 12.90 -2.53 -3.58
CA THR A 137 14.22 -3.15 -3.56
C THR A 137 14.51 -3.76 -2.19
N LEU A 138 14.75 -5.07 -2.23
CA LEU A 138 15.16 -5.87 -1.08
C LEU A 138 16.65 -6.17 -1.22
N GLU A 139 17.38 -6.11 -0.11
CA GLU A 139 18.77 -6.57 -0.03
C GLU A 139 18.95 -7.60 1.07
N CYS A 140 19.93 -8.47 0.90
CA CYS A 140 20.29 -9.47 1.89
C CYS A 140 21.29 -8.85 2.88
N LYS A 141 20.84 -8.61 4.12
CA LYS A 141 21.70 -8.14 5.22
C LYS A 141 22.03 -9.28 6.15
N LYS A 142 23.28 -9.30 6.61
CA LYS A 142 23.75 -10.28 7.58
C LYS A 142 22.97 -10.11 8.88
N VAL A 143 22.40 -11.20 9.36
CA VAL A 143 21.71 -11.24 10.65
C VAL A 143 22.76 -11.22 11.76
N SER A 144 22.76 -10.16 12.58
CA SER A 144 23.60 -10.10 13.78
C SER A 144 22.96 -10.97 14.86
N LYS A 145 23.34 -12.25 14.93
CA LYS A 145 22.92 -13.14 16.01
C LYS A 145 23.66 -12.80 17.32
N ASN A 146 23.33 -11.67 17.95
CA ASN A 146 23.87 -11.34 19.28
C ASN A 146 23.19 -12.12 20.42
N SER A 147 22.20 -12.97 20.14
CA SER A 147 21.34 -13.59 21.15
C SER A 147 21.52 -15.10 21.33
N GLU A 148 22.13 -15.82 20.39
CA GLU A 148 22.19 -17.30 20.49
C GLU A 148 23.10 -17.80 21.62
N HIS A 149 24.09 -17.01 22.04
CA HIS A 149 24.90 -17.33 23.21
C HIS A 149 24.28 -16.88 24.54
N TYR A 150 23.35 -15.92 24.54
CA TYR A 150 22.79 -15.37 25.77
C TYR A 150 22.01 -16.43 26.55
N LEU A 151 21.16 -17.19 25.87
CA LEU A 151 20.38 -18.25 26.52
C LEU A 151 21.28 -19.39 27.02
N SER A 152 22.32 -19.75 26.26
CA SER A 152 23.30 -20.75 26.67
C SER A 152 24.07 -20.31 27.92
N PHE A 153 24.52 -19.06 27.99
CA PHE A 153 25.19 -18.49 29.16
C PHE A 153 24.26 -18.40 30.38
N VAL A 154 23.01 -17.96 30.20
CA VAL A 154 22.03 -17.86 31.29
C VAL A 154 21.71 -19.24 31.87
N VAL A 155 21.52 -20.26 31.03
CA VAL A 155 21.28 -21.65 31.48
C VAL A 155 22.50 -22.20 32.22
N ALA A 156 23.72 -21.95 31.73
CA ALA A 156 24.95 -22.37 32.39
C ALA A 156 25.14 -21.71 33.78
N MET A 157 24.86 -20.41 33.89
CA MET A 157 24.92 -19.68 35.15
C MET A 157 23.89 -20.21 36.16
N ALA A 158 22.64 -20.42 35.74
CA ALA A 158 21.58 -20.97 36.58
C ALA A 158 21.91 -22.38 37.09
N TYR A 159 22.47 -23.25 36.22
CA TYR A 159 22.90 -24.58 36.60
C TYR A 159 24.04 -24.54 37.64
N SER A 160 25.04 -23.68 37.42
CA SER A 160 26.16 -23.52 38.36
C SER A 160 25.67 -23.05 39.74
N ALA A 161 24.76 -22.08 39.79
CA ALA A 161 24.17 -21.58 41.03
C ALA A 161 23.40 -22.69 41.77
N ALA A 162 22.60 -23.49 41.06
CA ALA A 162 21.87 -24.61 41.67
C ALA A 162 22.83 -25.65 42.26
N VAL A 163 23.89 -26.03 41.54
CA VAL A 163 24.89 -26.98 42.03
C VAL A 163 25.59 -26.44 43.28
N THR A 164 25.99 -25.17 43.29
CA THR A 164 26.63 -24.55 44.46
C THR A 164 25.69 -24.53 45.68
N ALA A 165 24.41 -24.22 45.50
CA ALA A 165 23.42 -24.24 46.58
C ALA A 165 23.25 -25.65 47.18
N VAL A 166 23.22 -26.69 46.34
CA VAL A 166 23.13 -28.10 46.80
C VAL A 166 24.38 -28.50 47.58
N VAL A 167 25.58 -28.13 47.11
CA VAL A 167 26.83 -28.42 47.80
C VAL A 167 26.89 -27.70 49.15
N ILE A 168 26.53 -26.42 49.21
CA ILE A 168 26.46 -25.64 50.46
C ILE A 168 25.44 -26.29 51.42
N GLY A 169 24.26 -26.65 50.93
CA GLY A 169 23.24 -27.34 51.73
C GLY A 169 23.74 -28.68 52.28
N PHE A 170 24.49 -29.45 51.50
CA PHE A 170 25.08 -30.72 51.94
C PHE A 170 26.17 -30.51 53.01
N ILE A 171 26.99 -29.46 52.87
CA ILE A 171 28.00 -29.08 53.87
C ILE A 171 27.31 -28.67 55.18
N ILE A 172 26.30 -27.81 55.11
CA ILE A 172 25.51 -27.38 56.28
C ILE A 172 24.85 -28.60 56.95
N TYR A 173 24.24 -29.48 56.17
CA TYR A 173 23.64 -30.73 56.67
C TYR A 173 24.67 -31.60 57.41
N LYS A 174 25.88 -31.76 56.85
CA LYS A 174 26.96 -32.52 57.49
C LYS A 174 27.44 -31.87 58.79
N ILE A 175 27.53 -30.54 58.85
CA ILE A 175 27.89 -29.80 60.06
C ILE A 175 26.81 -29.97 61.13
N HIS A 176 25.53 -29.78 60.76
CA HIS A 176 24.40 -29.93 61.68
C HIS A 176 24.30 -31.35 62.23
N ARG A 177 24.46 -32.37 61.37
CA ARG A 177 24.46 -33.79 61.77
C ARG A 177 25.66 -34.13 62.68
N ARG A 178 26.82 -33.51 62.46
CA ARG A 178 27.98 -33.64 63.37
C ARG A 178 27.73 -32.99 64.74
N CYS A 179 27.03 -31.86 64.81
CA CYS A 179 26.64 -31.22 66.07
C CYS A 179 25.59 -32.05 66.83
N GLN A 180 24.60 -32.60 66.11
CA GLN A 180 23.58 -33.48 66.70
C GLN A 180 24.17 -34.77 67.28
N SER A 181 25.21 -35.32 66.65
CA SER A 181 25.92 -36.50 67.14
C SER A 181 26.75 -36.26 68.42
N LYS A 182 26.95 -35.01 68.87
CA LYS A 182 27.74 -34.68 70.07
C LYS A 182 26.90 -34.39 71.32
N SER A 183 25.57 -34.47 71.25
CA SER A 183 24.71 -34.29 72.43
C SER A 183 24.30 -35.64 73.05
N THR A 184 25.23 -36.27 73.76
CA THR A 184 24.93 -37.25 74.82
C THR A 184 25.92 -36.97 75.97
N GLY A 185 25.54 -36.06 76.87
CA GLY A 185 26.30 -35.70 78.08
C GLY A 185 25.88 -34.37 78.70
N LEU A 186 25.14 -34.44 79.83
CA LEU A 186 24.78 -33.37 80.81
C LEU A 186 25.76 -33.53 82.03
N PRO A 187 25.99 -32.60 83.02
CA PRO A 187 25.00 -31.64 83.56
C PRO A 187 25.45 -30.29 84.23
N THR A 188 24.44 -29.51 84.65
CA THR A 188 24.33 -28.67 85.89
C THR A 188 24.64 -27.14 85.89
N SER A 189 23.72 -26.44 86.59
CA SER A 189 23.73 -25.13 87.29
C SER A 189 23.29 -23.82 86.60
N SER A 190 22.22 -23.26 87.16
CA SER A 190 21.69 -21.87 87.18
C SER A 190 22.49 -20.93 88.11
N PRO A 191 22.08 -19.67 88.45
CA PRO A 191 21.50 -18.51 87.71
C PRO A 191 22.23 -17.15 88.02
N THR A 192 22.04 -16.06 87.23
CA THR A 192 22.02 -14.61 87.67
C THR A 192 21.81 -13.69 86.45
N GLU A 193 20.70 -12.96 86.34
CA GLU A 193 20.44 -11.54 86.71
C GLU A 193 20.82 -10.45 85.66
N ASN A 194 19.77 -9.76 85.20
CA ASN A 194 19.61 -8.31 84.95
C ASN A 194 20.51 -7.58 83.93
N ALA A 195 19.91 -7.00 82.87
CA ALA A 195 19.31 -5.64 82.88
C ALA A 195 19.23 -5.00 81.46
N THR A 196 18.10 -4.33 81.21
CA THR A 196 17.90 -3.12 80.38
C THR A 196 17.70 -3.23 78.84
N GLU A 197 16.41 -3.25 78.50
CA GLU A 197 15.69 -2.76 77.30
C GLU A 197 15.94 -1.26 76.95
N PRO A 198 15.28 -0.61 75.96
CA PRO A 198 14.87 -0.99 74.58
C PRO A 198 15.01 0.18 73.56
N PHE A 199 14.49 0.04 72.33
CA PHE A 199 13.31 0.81 71.82
C PHE A 199 13.25 0.84 70.28
N ILE A 200 12.19 0.23 69.75
CA ILE A 200 11.72 0.24 68.36
C ILE A 200 10.47 1.13 68.32
N ILE A 201 10.31 2.02 67.33
CA ILE A 201 8.97 2.44 66.86
C ILE A 201 8.92 2.57 65.33
N SER A 202 7.87 1.96 64.77
CA SER A 202 7.41 1.97 63.39
C SER A 202 6.37 3.08 63.10
N HIS A 203 6.41 3.58 61.87
CA HIS A 203 5.33 3.87 60.90
C HIS A 203 4.06 4.72 61.20
N ALA A 204 3.72 5.48 60.13
CA ALA A 204 2.40 5.92 59.60
C ALA A 204 1.68 7.06 60.36
N THR A 205 0.98 8.05 59.76
CA THR A 205 0.22 8.15 58.48
C THR A 205 -0.13 9.64 58.18
N ARG A 206 -0.20 10.00 56.87
CA ARG A 206 -1.16 10.86 56.11
C ARG A 206 -1.78 12.17 56.70
N VAL A 207 -1.79 13.26 55.90
CA VAL A 207 -2.96 14.01 55.30
C VAL A 207 -2.52 15.40 54.75
N GLU A 208 -3.19 15.81 53.67
CA GLU A 208 -3.12 17.06 52.87
C GLU A 208 -3.10 18.41 53.61
N SER A 209 -2.52 19.45 52.96
CA SER A 209 -3.25 20.62 52.42
C SER A 209 -2.43 21.93 52.41
N SER A 210 -2.71 22.76 51.38
CA SER A 210 -2.69 24.23 51.36
C SER A 210 -1.38 25.01 51.25
N GLY A 211 -1.28 25.81 50.16
CA GLY A 211 -1.43 27.26 50.32
C GLY A 211 -0.34 28.19 49.77
N GLN A 212 -0.81 29.23 49.06
CA GLN A 212 -0.24 30.58 48.85
C GLN A 212 0.82 30.81 47.75
N GLU A 213 0.88 31.94 47.02
CA GLU A 213 -0.02 32.96 46.41
C GLU A 213 0.92 34.08 45.88
N SER A 214 0.54 34.75 44.79
CA SER A 214 0.72 36.19 44.44
C SER A 214 0.91 36.32 42.92
N ASP A 215 -0.03 36.84 42.14
CA ASP A 215 -0.69 38.17 42.08
C ASP A 215 -0.03 39.08 41.02
N PHE A 216 -0.74 39.32 39.92
CA PHE A 216 -0.90 40.67 39.34
C PHE A 216 -2.07 40.70 38.34
N GLN A 217 -3.03 41.57 38.60
CA GLN A 217 -4.27 41.78 37.85
C GLN A 217 -4.45 43.28 37.59
N VAL A 218 -4.75 43.75 36.36
CA VAL A 218 -5.64 44.92 36.08
C VAL A 218 -6.23 44.87 34.64
N SER A 219 -7.48 44.37 34.54
CA SER A 219 -8.76 44.87 33.98
C SER A 219 -8.95 45.96 32.87
N PRO A 220 -10.17 46.14 32.27
CA PRO A 220 -10.42 46.08 30.82
C PRO A 220 -11.24 47.27 30.23
N SER A 221 -11.57 47.23 28.93
CA SER A 221 -12.69 48.00 28.36
C SER A 221 -13.34 47.25 27.19
N VAL A 222 -14.67 47.27 27.22
CA VAL A 222 -15.63 46.50 26.43
C VAL A 222 -15.83 47.08 25.03
N LEU A 223 -15.87 46.24 23.99
CA LEU A 223 -16.62 46.54 22.76
C LEU A 223 -17.26 45.26 22.17
N VAL A 224 -18.57 45.16 22.40
CA VAL A 224 -19.62 44.59 21.53
C VAL A 224 -19.25 43.34 20.69
N ARG A 225 -19.70 42.18 21.16
CA ARG A 225 -19.84 40.96 20.35
C ARG A 225 -20.90 41.18 19.27
N ARG A 226 -20.48 41.31 18.01
CA ARG A 226 -21.35 41.12 16.84
C ARG A 226 -21.29 39.66 16.43
N GLU A 227 -22.46 39.06 16.17
CA GLU A 227 -22.58 37.75 15.53
C GLU A 227 -21.81 37.71 14.20
N PRO A 228 -21.23 36.55 13.80
CA PRO A 228 -20.51 36.45 12.56
C PRO A 228 -21.47 36.55 11.39
N VAL A 229 -21.40 37.68 10.68
CA VAL A 229 -21.94 37.85 9.34
C VAL A 229 -21.35 36.76 8.45
N ARG A 230 -22.19 35.94 7.81
CA ARG A 230 -21.75 35.07 6.71
C ARG A 230 -21.29 35.97 5.55
N LEU A 231 -19.99 36.19 5.45
CA LEU A 231 -19.38 36.79 4.26
C LEU A 231 -19.36 35.74 3.12
N PRO A 232 -19.46 36.18 1.85
CA PRO A 232 -19.27 35.31 0.69
C PRO A 232 -17.84 34.75 0.65
N ASP A 233 -17.72 33.51 0.18
CA ASP A 233 -16.49 32.72 0.07
C ASP A 233 -15.39 33.45 -0.74
N CYS A 234 -14.60 34.26 -0.05
CA CYS A 234 -13.38 34.89 -0.56
C CYS A 234 -12.17 34.56 0.32
N VAL A 235 -12.17 33.38 0.95
CA VAL A 235 -10.95 32.81 1.53
C VAL A 235 -10.32 31.95 0.43
N PRO A 236 -9.12 32.27 -0.07
CA PRO A 236 -8.40 31.37 -0.96
C PRO A 236 -8.30 30.00 -0.29
N LYS A 237 -8.78 28.94 -0.95
CA LYS A 237 -8.64 27.57 -0.47
C LYS A 237 -7.14 27.29 -0.38
N GLU A 238 -6.58 27.34 0.83
CA GLU A 238 -5.18 27.03 1.07
C GLU A 238 -5.00 25.54 0.79
N PHE A 239 -4.17 25.22 -0.19
CA PHE A 239 -3.90 23.83 -0.57
C PHE A 239 -2.70 23.35 0.22
N GLU A 240 -2.87 22.32 1.05
CA GLU A 240 -1.74 21.64 1.68
C GLU A 240 -0.82 21.06 0.60
N LEU A 241 0.39 21.61 0.50
CA LEU A 241 1.38 21.29 -0.53
C LEU A 241 1.64 19.78 -0.59
N TYR A 242 1.82 19.17 0.58
CA TYR A 242 2.10 17.74 0.69
C TYR A 242 0.96 16.89 0.17
N GLU A 243 -0.27 17.19 0.58
CA GLU A 243 -1.47 16.44 0.15
C GLU A 243 -1.65 16.56 -1.38
N PHE A 244 -1.43 17.76 -1.92
CA PHE A 244 -1.49 17.99 -3.35
C PHE A 244 -0.40 17.23 -4.11
N ILE A 245 0.85 17.25 -3.64
CA ILE A 245 1.95 16.52 -4.29
C ILE A 245 1.60 15.02 -4.36
N TYR A 246 1.24 14.39 -3.23
CA TYR A 246 0.88 12.96 -3.23
C TYR A 246 -0.26 12.64 -4.19
N PHE A 247 -1.27 13.52 -4.26
CA PHE A 247 -2.35 13.36 -5.21
C PHE A 247 -1.88 13.40 -6.67
N VAL A 248 -0.97 14.32 -7.02
CA VAL A 248 -0.37 14.39 -8.36
C VAL A 248 0.49 13.16 -8.67
N LEU A 249 1.23 12.64 -7.68
CA LEU A 249 2.07 11.44 -7.85
C LEU A 249 1.25 10.21 -8.26
N ASP A 250 0.03 10.07 -7.75
CA ASP A 250 -0.84 8.93 -8.06
C ASP A 250 -1.56 9.07 -9.41
N LEU A 251 -1.67 10.30 -9.93
CA LEU A 251 -2.34 10.58 -11.21
C LEU A 251 -1.40 10.58 -12.41
N VAL A 252 -0.17 11.07 -12.26
CA VAL A 252 0.75 11.28 -13.39
C VAL A 252 1.57 10.01 -13.67
N PRO A 253 1.53 9.46 -14.90
CA PRO A 253 2.33 8.29 -15.27
C PRO A 253 3.85 8.50 -15.07
N ALA A 254 4.53 7.50 -14.51
CA ALA A 254 5.94 7.59 -14.14
C ALA A 254 6.89 7.84 -15.31
N ASP A 255 6.57 7.31 -16.50
CA ASP A 255 7.31 7.50 -17.75
C ASP A 255 7.26 8.96 -18.25
N ARG A 256 6.22 9.69 -17.87
CA ARG A 256 6.00 11.09 -18.26
C ARG A 256 6.35 12.10 -17.18
N PHE A 257 6.67 11.64 -15.97
CA PHE A 257 6.94 12.52 -14.84
C PHE A 257 8.16 13.41 -15.06
N LYS A 258 9.24 12.87 -15.64
CA LYS A 258 10.43 13.66 -15.98
C LYS A 258 10.15 14.74 -17.04
N GLU A 259 9.17 14.51 -17.92
CA GLU A 259 8.72 15.53 -18.87
C GLU A 259 7.98 16.68 -18.14
N LEU A 260 7.11 16.34 -17.19
CA LEU A 260 6.36 17.31 -16.38
C LEU A 260 7.31 18.23 -15.62
N VAL A 261 8.23 17.68 -14.84
CA VAL A 261 9.12 18.47 -13.97
C VAL A 261 10.02 19.42 -14.77
N ARG A 262 10.43 19.03 -15.99
CA ARG A 262 11.17 19.91 -16.91
C ARG A 262 10.31 21.08 -17.39
N ARG A 263 9.03 20.84 -17.71
CA ARG A 263 8.08 21.89 -18.11
C ARG A 263 7.68 22.82 -16.97
N LEU A 264 7.75 22.35 -15.73
CA LEU A 264 7.60 23.15 -14.50
C LEU A 264 8.85 23.99 -14.18
N GLY A 265 9.90 23.92 -15.00
CA GLY A 265 11.11 24.71 -14.83
C GLY A 265 12.06 24.18 -13.75
N ILE A 266 11.86 22.95 -13.27
CA ILE A 266 12.80 22.31 -12.34
C ILE A 266 14.10 22.02 -13.10
N SER A 267 15.23 22.53 -12.58
CA SER A 267 16.53 22.39 -13.25
C SER A 267 17.01 20.93 -13.29
N GLU A 268 17.73 20.53 -14.34
CA GLU A 268 18.33 19.19 -14.43
C GLU A 268 19.21 18.87 -13.21
N ARG A 269 19.91 19.87 -12.65
CA ARG A 269 20.70 19.68 -11.41
C ARG A 269 19.84 19.28 -10.21
N SER A 270 18.62 19.81 -10.11
CA SER A 270 17.68 19.44 -9.05
C SER A 270 17.08 18.06 -9.29
N ILE A 271 16.79 17.71 -10.54
CA ILE A 271 16.30 16.39 -10.96
C ILE A 271 17.35 15.32 -10.63
N GLU A 272 18.61 15.54 -11.05
CA GLU A 272 19.73 14.62 -10.83
C GLU A 272 20.02 14.46 -9.33
N ARG A 273 20.00 15.55 -8.58
CA ARG A 273 20.14 15.50 -7.11
C ARG A 273 19.02 14.70 -6.46
N ALA A 274 17.76 14.92 -6.85
CA ALA A 274 16.64 14.15 -6.31
C ALA A 274 16.79 12.64 -6.59
N GLU A 275 17.25 12.28 -7.80
CA GLU A 275 17.50 10.89 -8.22
C GLU A 275 18.68 10.22 -7.50
N ILE A 276 19.70 10.98 -7.11
CA ILE A 276 20.85 10.49 -6.36
C ILE A 276 20.53 10.35 -4.87
N ASP A 277 19.87 11.36 -4.31
CA ASP A 277 19.68 11.48 -2.86
C ASP A 277 18.55 10.57 -2.35
N HIS A 278 17.59 10.22 -3.21
CA HIS A 278 16.43 9.42 -2.84
C HIS A 278 16.45 8.04 -3.51
N ARG A 279 16.08 7.02 -2.73
CA ARG A 279 16.09 5.63 -3.21
C ARG A 279 14.76 5.20 -3.84
N SER A 280 13.61 5.65 -3.34
CA SER A 280 12.30 5.29 -3.89
C SER A 280 11.93 6.22 -5.04
N PHE A 281 11.30 5.70 -6.10
CA PHE A 281 10.88 6.55 -7.21
C PHE A 281 9.83 7.59 -6.75
N LYS A 282 8.92 7.24 -5.82
CA LYS A 282 7.94 8.19 -5.29
C LYS A 282 8.60 9.30 -4.50
N ASP A 283 9.64 8.98 -3.71
CA ASP A 283 10.41 9.97 -2.95
C ASP A 283 11.17 10.92 -3.89
N VAL A 284 11.77 10.38 -4.95
CA VAL A 284 12.44 11.16 -6.00
C VAL A 284 11.43 12.15 -6.64
N GLN A 285 10.26 11.65 -7.04
CA GLN A 285 9.21 12.45 -7.67
C GLN A 285 8.62 13.50 -6.71
N TYR A 286 8.41 13.12 -5.45
CA TYR A 286 7.97 14.00 -4.38
C TYR A 286 8.96 15.14 -4.18
N GLU A 287 10.26 14.84 -4.06
CA GLU A 287 11.27 15.87 -3.82
C GLU A 287 11.36 16.84 -5.00
N MET A 288 11.23 16.37 -6.24
CA MET A 288 11.16 17.23 -7.43
C MET A 288 10.01 18.24 -7.33
N LEU A 289 8.80 17.79 -7.01
CA LEU A 289 7.63 18.66 -6.90
C LEU A 289 7.65 19.52 -5.63
N LYS A 290 8.25 19.04 -4.55
CA LYS A 290 8.46 19.82 -3.32
C LYS A 290 9.36 21.01 -3.57
N VAL A 291 10.49 20.82 -4.25
CA VAL A 291 11.41 21.90 -4.65
C VAL A 291 10.69 22.92 -5.53
N TRP A 292 9.81 22.49 -6.43
CA TRP A 292 8.98 23.38 -7.23
C TRP A 292 7.95 24.13 -6.39
N GLY A 293 7.23 23.45 -5.50
CA GLY A 293 6.25 24.07 -4.60
C GLY A 293 6.84 25.15 -3.69
N GLU A 294 8.04 24.89 -3.17
CA GLU A 294 8.80 25.82 -2.33
C GLU A 294 9.40 26.99 -3.11
N SER A 295 9.60 26.84 -4.43
CA SER A 295 10.18 27.89 -5.28
C SER A 295 9.24 29.09 -5.49
N GLY A 296 7.93 28.93 -5.26
CA GLY A 296 6.93 29.98 -5.47
C GLY A 296 6.59 30.86 -4.28
N GLY A 297 7.24 30.70 -3.11
CA GLY A 297 6.98 31.59 -1.97
C GLY A 297 7.94 31.42 -0.81
N ARG A 298 8.48 32.55 -0.29
CA ARG A 298 9.23 32.62 0.98
C ARG A 298 8.33 32.60 2.22
N GLY A 299 7.19 31.92 2.15
CA GLY A 299 6.25 31.78 3.25
C GLY A 299 6.53 30.48 3.99
N ALA A 300 6.83 30.57 5.28
CA ALA A 300 6.92 29.40 6.14
C ALA A 300 5.54 28.74 6.22
N GLY A 301 5.42 27.51 5.73
CA GLY A 301 4.27 26.65 6.02
C GLY A 301 3.63 26.10 4.76
N GLY A 302 4.11 24.93 4.33
CA GLY A 302 3.33 23.79 3.82
C GLY A 302 2.20 24.01 2.82
N THR A 303 2.03 25.19 2.23
CA THR A 303 0.86 25.59 1.46
C THR A 303 1.27 25.95 0.04
N LEU A 304 0.50 25.46 -0.92
CA LEU A 304 0.72 25.72 -2.34
C LEU A 304 -0.08 26.95 -2.78
N SER A 305 0.61 27.94 -3.35
CA SER A 305 -0.06 29.13 -3.89
C SER A 305 -0.97 28.77 -5.07
N ARG A 306 -2.12 29.45 -5.19
CA ARG A 306 -3.05 29.26 -6.32
C ARG A 306 -2.38 29.45 -7.68
N ARG A 307 -1.37 30.33 -7.77
CA ARG A 307 -0.60 30.55 -8.99
C ARG A 307 0.15 29.29 -9.43
N LEU A 308 0.89 28.67 -8.51
CA LEU A 308 1.63 27.43 -8.80
C LEU A 308 0.68 26.28 -9.13
N PHE A 309 -0.43 26.16 -8.41
CA PHE A 309 -1.47 25.17 -8.72
C PHE A 309 -1.92 25.28 -10.19
N LEU A 310 -2.30 26.49 -10.63
CA LEU A 310 -2.75 26.73 -12.00
C LEU A 310 -1.64 26.44 -13.02
N GLU A 311 -0.41 26.82 -12.74
CA GLU A 311 0.75 26.52 -13.59
C GLU A 311 0.93 25.01 -13.80
N LEU A 312 0.80 24.21 -12.75
CA LEU A 312 0.92 22.75 -12.88
C LEU A 312 -0.22 22.15 -13.71
N VAL A 313 -1.45 22.58 -13.45
CA VAL A 313 -2.63 22.12 -14.20
C VAL A 313 -2.50 22.47 -15.69
N ASP A 314 -2.03 23.68 -16.02
CA ASP A 314 -1.79 24.11 -17.39
C ASP A 314 -0.71 23.25 -18.08
N ARG A 315 0.39 22.93 -17.39
CA ARG A 315 1.42 22.03 -17.95
C ARG A 315 0.90 20.61 -18.18
N LEU A 316 0.07 20.08 -17.28
CA LEU A 316 -0.57 18.78 -17.48
C LEU A 316 -1.51 18.79 -18.71
N ARG A 317 -2.23 19.90 -18.92
CA ARG A 317 -3.12 20.09 -20.08
C ARG A 317 -2.32 20.13 -21.39
N GLU A 318 -1.21 20.86 -21.42
CA GLU A 318 -0.28 20.90 -22.56
C GLU A 318 0.36 19.53 -22.87
N MET A 319 0.56 18.73 -21.83
CA MET A 319 1.07 17.36 -21.96
C MET A 319 0.01 16.36 -22.44
N GLY A 320 -1.25 16.77 -22.62
CA GLY A 320 -2.34 15.88 -23.03
C GLY A 320 -2.83 14.95 -21.92
N LEU A 321 -2.49 15.20 -20.66
CA LEU A 321 -2.93 14.42 -19.49
C LEU A 321 -4.31 14.88 -19.01
N ARG A 322 -5.31 14.84 -19.90
CA ARG A 322 -6.67 15.37 -19.65
C ARG A 322 -7.36 14.72 -18.44
N VAL A 323 -7.26 13.39 -18.33
CA VAL A 323 -7.85 12.63 -17.22
C VAL A 323 -7.24 13.04 -15.87
N CYS A 324 -5.93 13.32 -15.83
CA CYS A 324 -5.26 13.78 -14.62
C CYS A 324 -5.73 15.20 -14.24
N VAL A 325 -5.90 16.08 -15.23
CA VAL A 325 -6.39 17.45 -15.03
C VAL A 325 -7.81 17.44 -14.48
N GLU A 326 -8.72 16.67 -15.09
CA GLU A 326 -10.11 16.56 -14.66
C GLU A 326 -10.21 16.08 -13.20
N ALA A 327 -9.41 15.07 -12.81
CA ALA A 327 -9.36 14.57 -11.43
C ALA A 327 -8.83 15.62 -10.43
N ILE A 328 -7.87 16.45 -10.83
CA ILE A 328 -7.34 17.55 -10.00
C ILE A 328 -8.38 18.66 -9.85
N GLU A 329 -9.04 19.07 -10.93
CA GLU A 329 -10.08 20.10 -10.92
C GLU A 329 -11.31 19.65 -10.10
N GLU A 330 -11.70 18.38 -10.19
CA GLU A 330 -12.79 17.78 -9.40
C GLU A 330 -12.47 17.79 -7.89
N LYS A 331 -11.28 17.33 -7.49
CA LYS A 331 -10.90 17.25 -6.07
C LYS A 331 -10.75 18.64 -5.43
N TYR A 332 -10.16 19.58 -6.16
CA TYR A 332 -9.81 20.89 -5.59
C TYR A 332 -10.87 21.98 -5.86
N GLY A 333 -11.85 21.73 -6.74
CA GLY A 333 -13.07 22.53 -6.89
C GLY A 333 -12.85 23.85 -7.62
N ILE A 334 -12.18 23.81 -8.77
CA ILE A 334 -12.04 24.96 -9.66
C ILE A 334 -12.71 24.60 -10.99
N GLN A 335 -13.90 25.16 -11.23
CA GLN A 335 -14.54 25.19 -12.55
C GLN A 335 -14.11 26.43 -13.32
#